data_AF-A0A7J4JP37-F1
#
_entry.id   AF-A0A7J4JP37-F1
#
_cell.length_a   1.000
_cell.length_b   1.000
_cell.length_c   1.000
_cell.angle_alpha   90.00
_cell.angle_beta   90.00
_cell.angle_gamma   90.00
#
_symmetry.space_group_name_H-M   'P 1'
#
loop_
_entity.id
_entity.type
_entity.pdbx_description
1 polymer ?
#
loop_
_entity_poly.entity_id
_entity_poly.type
_entity_poly.pdbx_seq_one_letter_code
_entity_poly.pdbx_strand_id
1 'polypeptide(L)'
;MGSGNSEEIKTDARYNWQHLYFVSKKRKRVFRKQKTIDCVTAAFHEVEETFGYEIRELGFGDDLAHVHMIVNVPSKFSIQQTIQIFKSHSASKIFKEIPNFLKLYPDKEFWSGWRYNGSVGPMTETTVKHYIQRQDIRQKKLVQFS
;
A
#
# COMPACT_ATOMS: atom_id res chain seq x y z
N MET A 1 -21.70 -29.99 -23.90
CA MET A 1 -22.23 -28.78 -23.23
C MET A 1 -21.18 -28.31 -22.24
N GLY A 2 -20.86 -27.01 -22.29
CA GLY A 2 -19.52 -26.46 -22.03
C GLY A 2 -18.92 -26.70 -20.64
N SER A 3 -17.74 -27.29 -20.62
CA SER A 3 -16.75 -27.18 -19.55
C SER A 3 -16.16 -25.77 -19.59
N GLY A 4 -16.64 -24.89 -18.71
CA GLY A 4 -16.07 -23.56 -18.51
C GLY A 4 -14.62 -23.69 -18.01
N ASN A 5 -13.69 -23.24 -18.85
CA ASN A 5 -12.26 -23.26 -18.58
C ASN A 5 -11.94 -22.21 -17.50
N SER A 6 -11.74 -22.65 -16.25
CA SER A 6 -11.40 -21.78 -15.10
C SER A 6 -9.91 -21.38 -15.06
N GLU A 7 -9.25 -21.36 -16.21
CA GLU A 7 -7.81 -21.10 -16.37
C GLU A 7 -7.52 -19.72 -17.01
N GLU A 8 -8.50 -18.82 -17.08
CA GLU A 8 -8.38 -17.53 -17.76
C GLU A 8 -8.35 -16.33 -16.79
N ILE A 9 -7.54 -16.41 -15.71
CA ILE A 9 -7.09 -15.23 -14.93
C ILE A 9 -5.64 -15.48 -14.46
N LYS A 10 -4.68 -15.64 -15.38
CA LYS A 10 -3.23 -15.72 -15.06
C LYS A 10 -2.37 -14.93 -16.06
N THR A 11 -2.80 -13.72 -16.42
CA THR A 11 -2.10 -12.89 -17.42
C THR A 11 -1.88 -11.44 -16.99
N ASP A 12 -1.77 -11.15 -15.69
CA ASP A 12 -1.36 -9.83 -15.22
C ASP A 12 -0.22 -9.87 -14.18
N ALA A 13 0.83 -10.63 -14.48
CA ALA A 13 2.05 -10.69 -13.68
C ALA A 13 2.95 -9.45 -13.85
N ARG A 14 2.37 -8.25 -13.90
CA ARG A 14 3.14 -7.01 -13.76
C ARG A 14 3.28 -6.71 -12.28
N TYR A 15 4.42 -7.10 -11.71
CA TYR A 15 4.80 -6.74 -10.34
C TYR A 15 4.78 -5.22 -10.17
N ASN A 16 3.84 -4.72 -9.37
CA ASN A 16 3.75 -3.32 -9.01
C ASN A 16 4.06 -3.19 -7.52
N TRP A 17 5.30 -3.49 -7.16
CA TRP A 17 5.78 -3.37 -5.79
C TRP A 17 5.86 -1.89 -5.39
N GLN A 18 5.36 -1.58 -4.20
CA GLN A 18 5.26 -0.24 -3.67
C GLN A 18 5.62 -0.24 -2.20
N HIS A 19 6.40 0.75 -1.77
CA HIS A 19 6.64 0.97 -0.36
C HIS A 19 5.64 1.99 0.17
N LEU A 20 4.79 1.52 1.07
CA LEU A 20 3.79 2.34 1.73
C LEU A 20 4.23 2.62 3.16
N TYR A 21 4.09 3.87 3.56
CA TYR A 21 4.45 4.36 4.88
C TYR A 21 3.27 5.11 5.50
N PHE A 22 2.81 4.67 6.67
CA PHE A 22 1.72 5.32 7.40
C PHE A 22 2.15 5.74 8.79
N VAL A 23 1.93 7.02 9.08
CA VAL A 23 2.20 7.60 10.40
C VAL A 23 0.88 7.82 11.12
N SER A 24 0.83 7.40 12.38
CA SER A 24 -0.29 7.69 13.27
C SER A 24 -0.51 9.22 13.39
N LYS A 25 -1.77 9.63 13.53
CA LYS A 25 -2.13 11.04 13.66
C LYS A 25 -1.45 11.63 14.90
N LYS A 26 -0.87 12.82 14.75
CA LYS A 26 -0.05 13.52 15.77
C LYS A 26 1.19 12.72 16.22
N ARG A 27 1.65 11.72 15.44
CA ARG A 27 2.80 10.84 15.78
C ARG A 27 2.69 10.23 17.18
N LYS A 28 1.48 9.87 17.61
CA LYS A 28 1.30 9.21 18.90
C LYS A 28 1.97 7.84 18.86
N ARG A 29 2.72 7.50 19.93
CA ARG A 29 3.47 6.23 20.06
C ARG A 29 2.55 5.04 20.35
N VAL A 30 1.60 4.77 19.45
CA VAL A 30 0.54 3.76 19.60
C VAL A 30 1.06 2.33 19.45
N PHE A 31 2.11 2.13 18.66
CA PHE A 31 2.74 0.83 18.44
C PHE A 31 3.63 0.39 19.61
N ARG A 32 3.70 1.17 20.69
CA ARG A 32 4.25 0.70 21.98
C ARG A 32 3.45 -0.45 22.59
N LYS A 33 2.20 -0.65 22.15
CA LYS A 33 1.28 -1.67 22.66
C LYS A 33 1.17 -2.78 21.63
N GLN A 34 1.53 -4.00 22.00
CA GLN A 34 1.48 -5.16 21.10
C GLN A 34 0.10 -5.36 20.48
N LYS A 35 -0.98 -5.21 21.26
CA LYS A 35 -2.36 -5.28 20.75
C LYS A 35 -2.66 -4.33 19.58
N THR A 36 -1.99 -3.18 19.51
CA THR A 36 -2.17 -2.22 18.41
C THR A 36 -1.40 -2.67 17.18
N ILE A 37 -0.20 -3.23 17.36
CA ILE A 37 0.57 -3.89 16.29
C ILE A 37 -0.23 -5.04 15.70
N ASP A 38 -0.74 -5.94 16.55
CA ASP A 38 -1.47 -7.15 16.13
C ASP A 38 -2.74 -6.78 15.36
N CYS A 39 -3.50 -5.79 15.84
CA CYS A 39 -4.74 -5.35 15.20
C CYS A 39 -4.49 -4.71 13.82
N VAL A 40 -3.44 -3.88 13.67
CA VAL A 40 -3.08 -3.31 12.35
C VAL A 40 -2.58 -4.39 11.40
N THR A 41 -1.74 -5.30 11.90
CA THR A 41 -1.21 -6.41 11.11
C THR A 41 -2.34 -7.29 10.58
N ALA A 42 -3.28 -7.67 11.44
CA ALA A 42 -4.47 -8.42 11.03
C ALA A 42 -5.31 -7.66 10.00
N ALA A 43 -5.55 -6.35 10.19
CA ALA A 43 -6.26 -5.54 9.20
C ALA A 43 -5.57 -5.51 7.83
N PHE A 44 -4.23 -5.49 7.79
CA PHE A 44 -3.50 -5.44 6.54
C PHE A 44 -3.56 -6.78 5.80
N HIS A 45 -3.45 -7.90 6.51
CA HIS A 45 -3.64 -9.23 5.91
C HIS A 45 -5.11 -9.49 5.49
N GLU A 46 -6.10 -8.95 6.20
CA GLU A 46 -7.48 -8.97 5.72
C GLU A 46 -7.65 -8.22 4.38
N VAL A 47 -6.94 -7.09 4.21
CA VAL A 47 -6.92 -6.36 2.93
C VAL A 47 -6.21 -7.16 1.84
N GLU A 48 -5.12 -7.84 2.19
CA GLU A 48 -4.39 -8.76 1.31
C GLU A 48 -5.34 -9.82 0.72
N GLU A 49 -6.01 -10.57 1.60
CA GLU A 49 -6.94 -11.63 1.25
C GLU A 49 -8.17 -11.11 0.48
N THR A 50 -8.76 -10.00 0.93
CA THR A 50 -10.03 -9.48 0.39
C THR A 50 -9.87 -8.87 -1.00
N PHE A 51 -8.77 -8.14 -1.23
CA PHE A 51 -8.61 -7.34 -2.44
C PHE A 51 -7.56 -7.92 -3.42
N GLY A 52 -6.80 -8.93 -2.98
CA GLY A 52 -5.77 -9.61 -3.76
C GLY A 52 -4.44 -8.85 -3.77
N TYR A 53 -4.12 -8.09 -2.74
CA TYR A 53 -2.77 -7.55 -2.55
C TYR A 53 -1.81 -8.67 -2.15
N GLU A 54 -0.50 -8.40 -2.18
CA GLU A 54 0.53 -9.29 -1.60
C GLU A 54 1.48 -8.44 -0.75
N ILE A 55 1.58 -8.71 0.54
CA ILE A 55 2.46 -7.99 1.47
C ILE A 55 3.73 -8.81 1.63
N ARG A 56 4.85 -8.31 1.07
CA ARG A 56 6.14 -9.00 1.17
C ARG A 56 6.86 -8.70 2.49
N GLU A 57 6.77 -7.46 2.95
CA GLU A 57 7.39 -7.03 4.21
C GLU A 57 6.44 -6.07 4.93
N LEU A 58 6.40 -6.18 6.26
CA LEU A 58 5.64 -5.30 7.15
C LEU A 58 6.48 -5.03 8.40
N GLY A 59 6.70 -3.75 8.71
CA GLY A 59 7.52 -3.33 9.83
C GLY A 59 6.96 -2.11 10.55
N PHE A 60 7.20 -2.04 11.86
CA PHE A 60 6.82 -0.90 12.69
C PHE A 60 8.07 -0.11 13.08
N GLY A 61 7.96 1.21 13.05
CA GLY A 61 9.08 2.11 13.31
C GLY A 61 9.58 2.08 14.75
N ASP A 62 10.88 2.37 14.92
CA ASP A 62 11.49 2.58 16.24
C ASP A 62 10.89 3.76 17.01
N ASP A 63 10.28 4.73 16.30
CA ASP A 63 9.53 5.82 16.92
C ASP A 63 8.21 5.37 17.55
N LEU A 64 7.79 4.12 17.30
CA LEU A 64 6.54 3.49 17.73
C LEU A 64 5.28 4.21 17.25
N ALA A 65 5.40 5.05 16.23
CA ALA A 65 4.33 5.91 15.73
C ALA A 65 4.00 5.67 14.25
N HIS A 66 4.79 4.86 13.53
CA HIS A 66 4.55 4.57 12.13
C HIS A 66 4.71 3.09 11.76
N VAL A 67 4.20 2.74 10.59
CA VAL A 67 4.30 1.42 9.96
C VAL A 67 4.73 1.60 8.50
N HIS A 68 5.52 0.64 8.00
CA HIS A 68 6.00 0.55 6.62
C HIS A 68 5.66 -0.82 6.06
N MET A 69 5.38 -0.91 4.77
CA MET A 69 5.21 -2.20 4.10
C MET A 69 5.61 -2.15 2.63
N ILE A 70 6.11 -3.28 2.13
CA ILE A 70 6.30 -3.53 0.70
C ILE A 70 5.12 -4.35 0.22
N VAL A 71 4.32 -3.79 -0.68
CA VAL A 71 3.08 -4.41 -1.18
C VAL A 71 3.06 -4.46 -2.70
N ASN A 72 2.62 -5.59 -3.26
CA ASN A 72 2.30 -5.70 -4.68
C ASN A 72 0.88 -5.19 -4.90
N VAL A 73 0.73 -4.15 -5.73
CA VAL A 73 -0.56 -3.51 -5.99
C VAL A 73 -1.20 -4.11 -7.24
N PRO A 74 -2.39 -4.74 -7.13
CA PRO A 74 -3.12 -5.22 -8.30
C PRO A 74 -3.38 -4.09 -9.30
N SER A 75 -3.25 -4.38 -10.59
CA SER A 75 -3.41 -3.41 -11.69
C SER A 75 -4.75 -2.66 -11.68
N LYS A 76 -5.80 -3.28 -11.12
CA LYS A 76 -7.14 -2.69 -10.94
C LYS A 76 -7.20 -1.55 -9.90
N PHE A 77 -6.15 -1.36 -9.11
CA PHE A 77 -6.06 -0.31 -8.09
C PHE A 77 -4.94 0.68 -8.39
N SER A 78 -5.27 1.96 -8.26
CA SER A 78 -4.26 3.02 -8.17
C SER A 78 -3.61 3.05 -6.78
N ILE A 79 -2.41 3.63 -6.69
CA ILE A 79 -1.71 3.82 -5.41
C ILE A 79 -2.57 4.60 -4.40
N GLN A 80 -3.34 5.58 -4.87
CA GLN A 80 -4.24 6.35 -4.00
C GLN A 80 -5.35 5.48 -3.42
N GLN A 81 -5.97 4.62 -4.23
CA GLN A 81 -6.98 3.66 -3.77
C GLN A 81 -6.36 2.66 -2.79
N THR A 82 -5.17 2.15 -3.07
CA THR A 82 -4.43 1.26 -2.16
C THR A 82 -4.22 1.92 -0.80
N ILE A 83 -3.66 3.13 -0.76
CA ILE A 83 -3.47 3.88 0.50
C ILE A 83 -4.80 4.06 1.23
N GLN A 84 -5.87 4.41 0.51
CA GLN A 84 -7.19 4.61 1.10
C GLN A 84 -7.74 3.33 1.72
N ILE A 85 -7.67 2.19 1.01
CA ILE A 85 -8.15 0.88 1.47
C ILE A 85 -7.40 0.46 2.74
N PHE A 86 -6.08 0.44 2.71
CA PHE A 86 -5.28 0.03 3.86
C PHE A 86 -5.51 0.94 5.07
N LYS A 87 -5.53 2.27 4.88
CA LYS A 87 -5.76 3.22 5.97
C LYS A 87 -7.17 3.12 6.54
N SER A 88 -8.21 3.03 5.70
CA SER A 88 -9.60 3.03 6.17
C SER A 88 -9.95 1.71 6.86
N HIS A 89 -9.52 0.58 6.31
CA HIS A 89 -9.80 -0.75 6.86
C HIS A 89 -9.13 -0.92 8.22
N SER A 90 -7.83 -0.59 8.32
CA SER A 90 -7.11 -0.65 9.59
C SER A 90 -7.63 0.32 10.65
N ALA A 91 -7.98 1.55 10.27
CA ALA A 91 -8.58 2.50 11.21
C ALA A 91 -9.92 1.97 11.73
N SER A 92 -10.78 1.48 10.85
CA SER A 92 -12.07 0.89 11.21
C SER A 92 -11.92 -0.26 12.21
N LYS A 93 -11.02 -1.22 11.91
CA LYS A 93 -10.75 -2.37 12.77
C LYS A 93 -10.23 -1.93 14.14
N ILE A 94 -9.27 -0.99 14.19
CA ILE A 94 -8.72 -0.49 15.44
C ILE A 94 -9.77 0.17 16.33
N PHE A 95 -10.65 1.00 15.76
CA PHE A 95 -11.69 1.67 16.54
C PHE A 95 -12.76 0.71 17.04
N LYS A 96 -12.96 -0.41 16.34
CA LYS A 96 -13.88 -1.49 16.73
C LYS A 96 -13.29 -2.39 17.82
N GLU A 97 -12.03 -2.79 17.68
CA GLU A 97 -11.43 -3.88 18.46
C GLU A 97 -10.61 -3.40 19.66
N ILE A 98 -10.06 -2.18 19.63
CA ILE A 98 -9.21 -1.70 20.72
C ILE A 98 -10.05 -0.86 21.70
N PRO A 99 -10.24 -1.33 22.95
CA PRO A 99 -11.02 -0.57 23.92
C PRO A 99 -10.39 0.79 24.21
N ASN A 100 -11.24 1.81 24.37
CA ASN A 100 -10.85 3.18 24.67
C ASN A 100 -9.98 3.87 23.59
N PHE A 101 -9.92 3.36 22.35
CA PHE A 101 -9.11 4.00 21.31
C PHE A 101 -9.60 5.40 20.94
N LEU A 102 -10.91 5.66 21.05
CA LEU A 102 -11.50 7.00 20.88
C LEU A 102 -10.99 8.03 21.89
N LYS A 103 -10.53 7.61 23.09
CA LYS A 103 -9.90 8.54 24.04
C LYS A 103 -8.55 9.07 23.51
N LEU A 104 -7.86 8.27 22.68
CA LEU A 104 -6.62 8.68 22.02
C LEU A 104 -6.88 9.51 20.76
N TYR A 105 -7.97 9.19 20.04
CA TYR A 105 -8.38 9.81 18.78
C TYR A 105 -9.88 10.15 18.80
N PRO A 106 -10.28 11.27 19.41
CA PRO A 106 -11.69 11.64 19.53
C PRO A 106 -12.33 11.93 18.17
N ASP A 107 -11.55 12.45 17.22
CA ASP A 107 -12.00 12.81 15.87
C ASP A 107 -12.14 11.59 14.94
N LYS A 108 -11.95 10.37 15.45
CA LYS A 108 -11.92 9.11 14.67
C LYS A 108 -10.87 9.07 13.55
N GLU A 109 -9.84 9.91 13.65
CA GLU A 109 -8.72 9.93 12.71
C GLU A 109 -7.51 9.18 13.28
N PHE A 110 -7.30 7.94 12.85
CA PHE A 110 -6.16 7.15 13.31
C PHE A 110 -4.86 7.53 12.59
N TRP A 111 -4.89 7.61 11.26
CA TRP A 111 -3.72 7.92 10.43
C TRP A 111 -3.59 9.41 10.16
N SER A 112 -2.35 9.88 10.01
CA SER A 112 -2.09 11.22 9.48
C SER A 112 -2.51 11.32 8.01
N GLY A 113 -2.92 12.52 7.61
CA GLY A 113 -3.32 12.82 6.23
C GLY A 113 -2.15 12.91 5.26
N TRP A 114 -0.91 12.93 5.75
CA TRP A 114 0.28 13.00 4.89
C TRP A 114 0.37 11.74 4.02
N ARG A 115 0.61 11.96 2.72
CA ARG A 115 0.82 10.93 1.70
C ARG A 115 2.29 10.97 1.33
N TYR A 116 3.10 10.08 1.87
CA TYR A 116 4.42 9.80 1.31
C TYR A 116 4.39 8.36 0.81
N ASN A 117 4.41 8.20 -0.51
CA ASN A 117 4.57 6.92 -1.20
C ASN A 117 5.90 6.97 -1.94
N GLY A 118 6.92 6.28 -1.41
CA GLY A 118 8.11 5.97 -2.18
C GLY A 118 7.79 4.74 -3.02
N SER A 119 7.82 4.85 -4.34
CA SER A 119 7.72 3.66 -5.18
C SER A 119 8.96 2.79 -4.94
N VAL A 120 8.77 1.52 -4.57
CA VAL A 120 9.83 0.49 -4.68
C VAL A 120 9.58 -0.22 -5.99
N GLY A 121 9.87 0.48 -7.09
CA GLY A 121 9.68 -0.11 -8.41
C GLY A 121 10.63 -1.30 -8.60
N PRO A 122 10.15 -2.46 -9.09
CA PRO A 122 10.99 -3.29 -9.92
C PRO A 122 11.15 -2.52 -11.24
N MET A 123 12.36 -2.07 -11.52
CA MET A 123 12.74 -1.14 -12.60
C MET A 123 12.91 0.31 -12.12
N THR A 124 14.15 0.59 -11.75
CA THR A 124 14.73 1.92 -11.71
C THR A 124 14.39 2.70 -13.00
N GLU A 125 14.30 4.03 -12.91
CA GLU A 125 14.15 4.93 -14.06
C GLU A 125 15.13 4.57 -15.20
N THR A 126 16.33 4.09 -14.85
CA THR A 126 17.36 3.59 -15.77
C THR A 126 16.93 2.38 -16.60
N THR A 127 16.13 1.47 -16.06
CA THR A 127 15.67 0.26 -16.76
C THR A 127 14.52 0.59 -17.72
N VAL A 128 13.61 1.48 -17.31
CA VAL A 128 12.54 1.99 -18.19
C VAL A 128 13.12 2.86 -19.32
N LYS A 129 14.13 3.70 -19.05
CA LYS A 129 14.89 4.43 -20.09
C LYS A 129 15.50 3.50 -21.12
N HIS A 130 16.14 2.41 -20.70
CA HIS A 130 16.70 1.43 -21.62
C HIS A 130 15.63 0.66 -22.40
N TYR A 131 14.47 0.37 -21.80
CA TYR A 131 13.36 -0.30 -22.48
C TYR A 131 12.70 0.61 -23.52
N ILE A 132 12.47 1.88 -23.20
CA ILE A 132 11.95 2.90 -24.13
C ILE A 132 12.93 3.12 -25.29
N GLN A 133 14.23 3.25 -25.01
CA GLN A 133 15.26 3.39 -26.05
C GLN A 133 15.37 2.16 -26.97
N ARG A 134 15.00 0.97 -26.50
CA ARG A 134 15.05 -0.28 -27.28
C ARG A 134 13.76 -0.58 -28.05
N GLN A 135 12.63 0.05 -27.74
CA GLN A 135 11.34 -0.18 -28.42
C GLN A 135 10.91 0.92 -29.39
N ASP A 136 11.79 1.88 -29.69
CA ASP A 136 11.40 3.11 -30.40
C ASP A 136 11.39 2.94 -31.93
N ILE A 137 10.27 2.45 -32.49
CA ILE A 137 9.89 2.80 -33.86
C ILE A 137 9.06 4.09 -33.79
N ARG A 138 9.77 5.22 -33.79
CA ARG A 138 9.29 6.61 -33.98
C ARG A 138 8.59 7.28 -32.78
N GLN A 139 9.37 7.89 -31.89
CA GLN A 139 8.94 9.11 -31.18
C GLN A 139 9.71 10.36 -31.63
N LYS A 140 8.96 11.42 -31.98
CA LYS A 140 9.48 12.79 -32.06
C LYS A 140 9.82 13.25 -30.64
N LYS A 141 11.01 13.80 -30.45
CA LYS A 141 11.44 14.43 -29.18
C LYS A 141 10.43 15.50 -28.77
N LEU A 142 9.87 15.38 -27.57
CA LEU A 142 9.15 16.48 -26.94
C LEU A 142 10.18 17.53 -26.53
N VAL A 143 9.92 18.77 -26.94
CA VAL A 143 10.76 19.93 -26.65
C VAL A 143 10.69 20.20 -25.15
N GLN A 144 11.83 20.33 -24.50
CA GLN A 144 11.91 20.67 -23.08
C GLN A 144 11.31 22.07 -22.86
N PHE A 145 10.38 22.19 -21.91
CA PHE A 145 9.96 23.50 -21.41
C PHE A 145 11.02 24.00 -20.44
N SER A 146 11.60 25.16 -20.76
CA SER A 146 12.48 25.96 -19.91
C SER A 146 11.75 26.60 -18.75
#